data_AF-A0A0V0GKU3-F1
#
_entry.id   AF-A0A0V0GKU3-F1
#
_cell.length_a   1.000
_cell.length_b   1.000
_cell.length_c   1.000
_cell.angle_alpha   90.00
_cell.angle_beta   90.00
_cell.angle_gamma   90.00
#
_symmetry.space_group_name_H-M   'P 1'
#
loop_
_entity.id
_entity.type
_entity.pdbx_description
1 polymer ?
#
loop_
_entity_poly.entity_id
_entity_poly.type
_entity_poly.pdbx_seq_one_letter_code
_entity_poly.pdbx_strand_id
1 'polypeptide(L)' 'MKIRPSLWPQYQASGRAYLPSTYFTMSSNEKEMFYEVLQNAKFPHGYASNISRWICKRKISGLKTYDCHVIMQELLPLAL' A
#
# COMPACT_ATOMS: atom_id res chain seq x y z
N MET A 1 -13.63 -0.91 -19.59
CA MET A 1 -12.63 -0.38 -18.63
C MET A 1 -13.12 0.96 -18.08
N LYS A 2 -13.16 1.14 -16.75
CA LYS A 2 -13.49 2.45 -16.13
C LYS A 2 -12.19 3.24 -15.92
N ILE A 3 -11.72 3.91 -16.97
CA ILE A 3 -10.55 4.80 -16.90
C ILE A 3 -10.96 6.05 -16.10
N ARG A 4 -10.08 6.56 -15.24
CA ARG A 4 -10.31 7.76 -14.41
C ARG A 4 -9.37 8.90 -14.84
N PRO A 5 -9.76 9.73 -15.83
CA PRO A 5 -8.92 10.83 -16.32
C PRO A 5 -8.54 11.85 -15.24
N SER A 6 -9.36 11.99 -14.20
CA SER A 6 -9.09 12.85 -13.06
C SER A 6 -7.84 12.45 -12.26
N LEU A 7 -7.37 11.21 -12.40
CA LEU A 7 -6.18 10.70 -11.71
C LEU A 7 -4.93 10.68 -12.61
N TRP A 8 -4.99 11.23 -13.82
CA TRP A 8 -3.84 11.26 -14.71
C TRP A 8 -2.72 12.18 -14.19
N PRO A 9 -1.45 11.89 -14.51
CA PRO A 9 -0.35 12.80 -14.21
C PRO A 9 -0.62 14.19 -14.81
N GLN A 10 -0.48 15.23 -13.99
CA GLN A 10 -0.59 16.62 -14.40
C GLN A 10 0.81 17.21 -14.50
N TYR A 11 1.07 18.07 -15.49
CA TYR A 11 2.39 18.66 -15.66
C TYR A 11 2.40 20.10 -15.16
N GLN A 12 3.33 20.42 -14.27
CA GLN A 12 3.55 21.79 -13.81
C GLN A 12 4.32 22.57 -14.90
N ALA A 13 4.29 23.91 -14.80
CA ALA A 13 5.08 24.78 -15.68
C ALA A 13 6.60 24.47 -15.66
N SER A 14 7.09 23.86 -14.57
CA SER A 14 8.46 23.37 -14.43
C SER A 14 8.78 22.09 -15.23
N GLY A 15 7.79 21.51 -15.92
CA GLY A 15 7.89 20.23 -16.61
C GLY A 15 7.81 19.00 -15.69
N ARG A 16 7.71 19.19 -14.37
CA ARG A 16 7.58 18.09 -13.41
C ARG A 16 6.17 17.51 -13.42
N ALA A 17 6.07 16.19 -13.40
CA ALA A 17 4.81 15.47 -13.26
C ALA A 17 4.35 15.52 -11.79
N TYR A 18 3.11 15.93 -11.60
CA TYR A 18 2.34 15.88 -10.37
C TYR A 18 1.29 14.78 -10.48
N LEU A 19 1.31 13.83 -9.55
CA LEU A 19 0.30 12.79 -9.45
C LEU A 19 -0.77 13.25 -8.44
N PRO A 20 -2.04 13.37 -8.86
CA PRO A 20 -3.12 13.71 -7.94
C PRO A 20 -3.31 12.61 -6.90
N SER A 21 -3.79 13.00 -5.72
CA SER A 21 -4.10 12.07 -4.64
C SER A 21 -5.13 11.03 -5.12
N THR A 22 -4.87 9.76 -4.82
CA THR A 22 -5.77 8.65 -5.15
C THR A 22 -6.51 8.19 -3.91
N TYR A 23 -7.51 7.32 -4.09
CA TYR A 23 -8.23 6.70 -2.97
C TYR A 23 -7.33 5.87 -2.04
N PHE A 24 -6.13 5.50 -2.48
CA PHE A 24 -5.15 4.73 -1.70
C PHE A 24 -4.05 5.62 -1.12
N THR A 25 -4.16 6.94 -1.29
CA THR A 25 -3.19 7.87 -0.70
C THR A 25 -3.46 8.01 0.78
N MET A 26 -2.52 7.54 1.59
CA MET A 26 -2.55 7.65 3.05
C MET A 26 -1.78 8.89 3.54
N SER A 27 -2.34 9.54 4.56
CA SER A 27 -1.64 10.48 5.44
C SER A 27 -0.50 9.79 6.21
N SER A 28 0.36 10.58 6.85
CA SER A 28 1.46 10.03 7.65
C SER A 28 0.96 9.15 8.80
N ASN A 29 -0.16 9.51 9.43
CA ASN A 29 -0.75 8.77 10.55
C ASN A 29 -1.38 7.46 10.07
N GLU A 30 -2.12 7.50 8.96
CA GLU A 30 -2.71 6.29 8.34
C GLU A 30 -1.62 5.30 7.91
N LYS A 31 -0.49 5.78 7.38
CA LYS A 31 0.65 4.92 7.07
C LYS A 31 1.22 4.24 8.31
N GLU A 32 1.33 4.96 9.42
CA GLU A 32 1.87 4.42 10.67
C GLU A 32 0.97 3.32 11.21
N MET A 33 -0.34 3.57 11.27
CA MET A 33 -1.33 2.56 11.64
C MET A 33 -1.30 1.36 10.70
N PHE A 34 -1.18 1.59 9.38
CA PHE A 34 -1.07 0.50 8.41
C PHE A 34 0.18 -0.36 8.64
N TYR A 35 1.33 0.25 8.91
CA TYR A 35 2.55 -0.51 9.23
C TYR A 35 2.43 -1.30 10.52
N GLU A 36 1.68 -0.83 11.51
CA GLU A 36 1.40 -1.56 12.74
C GLU A 36 0.51 -2.78 12.47
N VAL A 37 -0.56 -2.62 11.68
CA VAL A 37 -1.41 -3.74 11.24
C VAL A 37 -0.57 -4.80 10.53
N LEU A 38 0.26 -4.40 9.56
CA LEU A 38 1.09 -5.33 8.80
C LEU A 38 2.16 -6.03 9.65
N GLN A 39 2.70 -5.37 10.69
CA GLN A 39 3.65 -5.99 11.62
C GLN A 39 2.99 -7.02 12.53
N ASN A 40 1.73 -6.79 12.91
CA ASN A 40 0.99 -7.66 13.83
C ASN A 40 0.13 -8.72 13.13
N ALA A 41 -0.04 -8.62 11.80
CA ALA A 41 -0.84 -9.55 11.02
C ALA A 41 -0.30 -10.99 11.15
N LYS A 42 -1.17 -11.89 11.59
CA LYS A 42 -0.90 -13.32 11.69
C LYS A 42 -1.86 -14.07 10.79
N PHE A 43 -1.33 -15.02 10.04
CA PHE A 43 -2.10 -15.82 9.09
C PHE A 43 -2.04 -17.31 9.45
N PRO A 44 -3.07 -18.09 9.10
CA PRO A 44 -3.00 -19.54 9.16
C PRO A 44 -1.81 -20.07 8.35
N HIS A 45 -1.29 -21.23 8.76
CA HIS A 45 -0.15 -21.83 8.08
C HIS A 45 -0.47 -22.10 6.60
N GLY A 46 0.44 -21.67 5.70
CA GLY A 46 0.26 -21.83 4.25
C GLY A 46 -0.63 -20.79 3.57
N TYR A 47 -1.19 -19.84 4.32
CA TYR A 47 -1.93 -18.71 3.76
C TYR A 47 -0.95 -17.69 3.17
N ALA A 48 -0.43 -16.76 3.97
CA ALA A 48 0.58 -15.79 3.56
C ALA A 48 1.94 -16.07 4.23
N SER A 49 3.00 -15.54 3.63
CA SER A 49 4.31 -15.49 4.28
C SER A 49 4.24 -14.58 5.52
N ASN A 50 5.24 -14.66 6.39
CA ASN A 50 5.37 -13.72 7.51
C ASN A 50 5.68 -12.30 6.98
N ILE A 51 4.64 -11.50 6.74
CA ILE A 51 4.71 -10.15 6.17
C ILE A 51 5.54 -9.20 7.06
N SER A 52 5.48 -9.37 8.39
CA SER A 52 6.21 -8.53 9.35
C SER A 52 7.72 -8.45 9.06
N ARG A 53 8.31 -9.55 8.56
CA ARG A 53 9.74 -9.65 8.23
C ARG A 53 10.18 -8.70 7.10
N TRP A 54 9.25 -8.30 6.25
CA TRP A 54 9.53 -7.49 5.06
C TRP A 54 9.27 -5.99 5.27
N ILE A 55 9.00 -5.60 6.52
CA ILE A 55 8.73 -4.22 6.92
C ILE A 55 9.92 -3.70 7.72
N CYS A 56 10.55 -2.64 7.23
CA CYS A 56 11.66 -1.97 7.92
C CYS A 56 11.53 -0.45 7.80
N LYS A 57 11.56 0.27 8.92
CA LYS A 57 11.56 1.76 8.96
C LYS A 57 10.55 2.40 8.01
N ARG A 58 9.29 1.95 8.03
CA ARG A 58 8.21 2.46 7.16
C ARG A 58 8.44 2.20 5.66
N LYS A 59 9.13 1.11 5.33
CA LYS A 59 9.31 0.61 3.96
C LYS A 59 8.98 -0.88 3.91
N ILE A 60 8.26 -1.27 2.86
CA ILE A 60 7.92 -2.65 2.56
C ILE A 60 8.71 -3.06 1.33
N SER A 61 9.47 -4.16 1.42
CA SER A 61 10.27 -4.64 0.29
C SER A 61 10.52 -6.14 0.38
N GLY A 62 10.65 -6.82 -0.77
CA GLY A 62 10.96 -8.25 -0.82
C GLY A 62 9.76 -9.19 -0.65
N LEU A 63 8.54 -8.66 -0.74
CA LEU A 63 7.33 -9.47 -0.73
C LEU A 63 7.17 -10.27 -2.03
N LYS A 64 6.60 -11.48 -1.90
CA LYS A 64 6.14 -12.24 -3.06
C LYS A 64 4.83 -11.64 -3.57
N THR A 65 4.54 -11.82 -4.86
CA THR A 65 3.31 -11.34 -5.48
C THR A 65 2.05 -11.79 -4.73
N TYR A 66 2.03 -13.04 -4.23
CA TYR A 66 0.94 -13.55 -3.40
C TYR A 66 0.73 -12.73 -2.12
N ASP A 67 1.80 -12.42 -1.38
CA ASP A 67 1.69 -11.62 -0.16
C ASP A 67 1.24 -10.18 -0.47
N CYS A 68 1.67 -9.62 -1.62
CA CYS A 68 1.16 -8.33 -2.08
C CYS A 68 -0.35 -8.36 -2.36
N HIS A 69 -0.88 -9.46 -2.90
CA HIS A 69 -2.32 -9.61 -3.10
C HIS A 69 -3.08 -9.63 -1.78
N VAL A 70 -2.62 -10.41 -0.80
CA VAL A 70 -3.20 -10.44 0.55
C VAL A 70 -3.18 -9.05 1.19
N ILE A 71 -2.07 -8.31 1.07
CA ILE A 71 -1.97 -6.95 1.58
C ILE A 71 -2.98 -6.02 0.91
N MET A 72 -3.06 -6.01 -0.43
CA MET A 72 -3.92 -5.07 -1.16
C MET A 72 -5.42 -5.40 -1.05
N GLN A 73 -5.77 -6.68 -1.00
CA GLN A 73 -7.18 -7.11 -1.00
C GLN A 73 -7.76 -7.29 0.39
N GLU A 74 -6.95 -7.66 1.38
CA GLU A 74 -7.46 -8.02 2.71
C GLU A 74 -6.99 -7.06 3.80
N LEU A 75 -5.70 -6.74 3.85
CA LEU A 75 -5.17 -5.91 4.93
C LEU A 75 -5.43 -4.42 4.70
N LEU A 76 -5.32 -3.96 3.46
CA LEU A 76 -5.52 -2.56 3.09
C LEU A 76 -6.94 -2.07 3.40
N PRO A 77 -8.03 -2.82 3.10
CA PRO A 77 -9.38 -2.41 3.47
C PRO A 77 -9.72 -2.60 4.96
N LEU A 78 -8.93 -3.38 5.71
CA LEU A 78 -9.14 -3.55 7.15
C LEU A 78 -8.44 -2.47 7.99
N ALA A 79 -7.39 -1.88 7.43
CA ALA A 79 -6.55 -0.91 8.11
C ALA A 79 -6.93 0.55 7.83
N LEU A 80 -7.79 0.81 6.83
CA LEU A 80 -8.30 2.12 6.43
C LEU A 80 -9.82 2.11 6.44
#